data_AF-A0A838JBN2-F1
#
_entry.id   AF-A0A838JBN2-F1
#
_cell.length_a   1.000
_cell.length_b   1.000
_cell.length_c   1.000
_cell.angle_alpha   90.00
_cell.angle_beta   90.00
_cell.angle_gamma   90.00
#
_symmetry.space_group_name_H-M   'P 1'
#
loop_
_entity.id
_entity.type
_entity.pdbx_description
1 polymer ?
#
loop_
_entity_poly.entity_id
_entity_poly.type
_entity_poly.pdbx_seq_one_letter_code
_entity_poly.pdbx_strand_id
1 'polypeptide(L)' 'MRNTTQYAAIIVIGIIALIAGVLFQVQALGYHPTRAIVLIVVGVILLISGIAGMMVTRNRSRL' A
#
# COMPACT_ATOMS: atom_id res chain seq x y z
N MET A 1 -14.02 5.89 14.98
CA MET A 1 -14.13 6.16 13.52
C MET A 1 -12.83 6.67 12.88
N ARG A 2 -11.96 7.42 13.56
CA ARG A 2 -10.71 7.98 12.99
C ARG A 2 -9.69 6.93 12.52
N ASN A 3 -9.59 5.79 13.19
CA ASN A 3 -8.57 4.77 12.90
C ASN A 3 -8.86 3.99 11.60
N THR A 4 -10.10 3.60 11.35
CA THR A 4 -10.47 2.81 10.16
C THR A 4 -10.22 3.59 8.87
N THR A 5 -10.53 4.89 8.86
CA THR A 5 -10.28 5.77 7.70
C THR A 5 -8.79 5.95 7.43
N GLN A 6 -7.94 6.00 8.46
CA GLN A 6 -6.49 6.09 8.30
C GLN A 6 -5.90 4.81 7.69
N TYR A 7 -6.30 3.63 8.17
CA TYR A 7 -5.82 2.38 7.58
C TYR A 7 -6.33 2.19 6.15
N ALA A 8 -7.57 2.60 5.85
CA ALA A 8 -8.07 2.61 4.48
C ALA A 8 -7.23 3.55 3.58
N ALA A 9 -6.87 4.74 4.06
CA ALA A 9 -6.00 5.66 3.33
C ALA A 9 -4.60 5.07 3.07
N ILE A 10 -4.00 4.41 4.07
CA ILE A 10 -2.70 3.72 3.94
C ILE A 10 -2.77 2.64 2.84
N ILE A 11 -3.85 1.85 2.82
CA ILE A 11 -4.05 0.86 1.76
C ILE A 11 -4.17 1.52 0.39
N VAL A 12 -4.96 2.58 0.26
CA VAL A 12 -5.11 3.30 -1.02
C VAL A 12 -3.75 3.80 -1.52
N ILE A 13 -2.93 4.39 -0.64
CA ILE A 13 -1.57 4.83 -0.99
C ILE A 13 -0.70 3.63 -1.41
N GLY A 14 -0.81 2.50 -0.71
CA GLY A 14 -0.10 1.26 -1.06
C GLY A 14 -0.47 0.74 -2.46
N ILE A 15 -1.76 0.78 -2.81
CA ILE A 15 -2.25 0.40 -4.15
C ILE A 15 -1.68 1.34 -5.22
N ILE A 16 -1.71 2.65 -4.98
CA ILE A 16 -1.17 3.64 -5.94
C ILE A 16 0.33 3.42 -6.15
N ALA A 17 1.08 3.16 -5.07
CA ALA A 17 2.51 2.87 -5.15
C ALA A 17 2.78 1.59 -5.96
N LEU A 18 1.99 0.53 -5.78
CA LEU A 18 2.09 -0.69 -6.59
C LEU A 18 1.80 -0.43 -8.07
N ILE A 19 0.75 0.31 -8.39
CA ILE A 19 0.40 0.66 -9.77
C ILE A 19 1.57 1.44 -10.40
N ALA A 20 2.10 2.45 -9.72
CA ALA A 20 3.25 3.21 -10.22
C ALA A 20 4.48 2.32 -10.42
N GLY A 21 4.78 1.42 -9.48
CA GLY A 21 5.88 0.47 -9.59
C GLY A 21 5.74 -0.46 -10.80
N VAL A 22 4.53 -0.99 -11.05
CA VAL A 22 4.23 -1.80 -12.23
C VAL A 22 4.38 -0.99 -13.51
N LEU A 23 3.91 0.26 -13.54
CA LEU A 23 4.05 1.15 -14.71
C LEU A 23 5.52 1.43 -15.07
N PHE A 24 6.40 1.59 -14.07
CA PHE A 24 7.85 1.67 -14.32
C PHE A 24 8.43 0.33 -14.81
N GLN A 25 7.91 -0.80 -14.34
CA GLN A 25 8.38 -2.12 -14.75
C GLN A 25 8.00 -2.47 -16.20
N VAL A 26 6.80 -2.08 -16.64
CA VAL A 26 6.37 -2.22 -18.04
C VAL A 26 6.88 -1.09 -18.96
N GLN A 27 7.79 -0.24 -18.45
CA GLN A 27 8.42 0.86 -19.18
C GLN A 27 7.45 1.94 -19.69
N ALA A 28 6.21 1.97 -19.20
CA ALA A 28 5.21 2.99 -19.57
C ALA A 28 5.62 4.40 -19.10
N LEU A 29 6.44 4.49 -18.06
CA LEU A 29 6.98 5.75 -17.50
C LEU A 29 8.49 5.90 -17.72
N GLY A 30 9.06 5.10 -18.65
CA GLY A 30 10.51 5.00 -18.87
C GLY A 30 11.18 3.92 -18.02
N TYR A 31 12.37 3.49 -18.47
CA TYR A 31 13.12 2.41 -17.82
C TYR A 31 13.86 2.91 -16.57
N HIS A 32 13.23 2.71 -15.41
CA HIS A 32 13.80 3.05 -14.10
C HIS A 32 13.67 1.87 -13.13
N PRO A 33 14.54 0.84 -13.23
CA PRO A 33 14.39 -0.41 -12.50
C PRO A 33 14.45 -0.22 -10.97
N THR A 34 15.31 0.68 -10.48
CA THR A 34 15.40 1.00 -9.05
C THR A 34 14.10 1.61 -8.53
N ARG A 35 13.47 2.51 -9.29
CA ARG A 35 12.20 3.15 -8.89
C ARG A 35 11.05 2.14 -8.88
N ALA A 36 11.01 1.24 -9.87
CA ALA A 36 10.03 0.17 -9.94
C ALA A 36 10.09 -0.73 -8.69
N ILE A 37 11.29 -1.24 -8.35
CA ILE A 37 11.49 -2.12 -7.18
C ILE A 37 11.12 -1.39 -5.89
N VAL A 38 11.58 -0.15 -5.70
CA VAL A 38 11.29 0.62 -4.49
C VAL A 38 9.78 0.83 -4.33
N LEU A 39 9.08 1.24 -5.39
CA LEU A 39 7.64 1.48 -5.34
C LEU A 39 6.85 0.19 -5.08
N ILE A 40 7.28 -0.93 -5.68
CA ILE A 40 6.66 -2.23 -5.42
C ILE A 40 6.84 -2.62 -3.95
N VAL A 41 8.07 -2.58 -3.43
CA VAL A 41 8.38 -2.97 -2.04
C VAL A 41 7.63 -2.08 -1.04
N VAL A 42 7.66 -0.76 -1.23
CA VAL A 42 6.94 0.19 -0.39
C VAL A 42 5.43 -0.05 -0.45
N GLY A 43 4.88 -0.27 -1.65
CA GLY A 43 3.46 -0.57 -1.84
C GLY A 43 3.03 -1.84 -1.10
N VAL A 44 3.80 -2.91 -1.18
CA VAL A 44 3.55 -4.17 -0.43
C VAL A 44 3.55 -3.92 1.08
N ILE A 45 4.54 -3.21 1.62
CA ILE A 45 4.63 -2.92 3.06
C ILE A 45 3.42 -2.11 3.54
N LEU A 46 3.00 -1.10 2.76
CA LEU A 46 1.83 -0.27 3.08
C LEU A 46 0.54 -1.10 3.07
N LEU A 47 0.37 -2.01 2.11
CA LEU A 47 -0.77 -2.92 2.10
C LEU A 47 -0.81 -3.82 3.34
N ILE A 48 0.30 -4.47 3.67
CA ILE A 48 0.38 -5.38 4.82
C ILE A 48 0.07 -4.63 6.12
N SER A 49 0.70 -3.47 6.33
CA SER A 49 0.49 -2.67 7.53
C SER A 49 -0.94 -2.12 7.64
N GLY A 50 -1.52 -1.66 6.53
CA GLY A 50 -2.91 -1.19 6.48
C GLY A 50 -3.92 -2.30 6.77
N ILE A 51 -3.74 -3.49 6.18
CA ILE A 51 -4.60 -4.64 6.41
C ILE A 51 -4.47 -5.13 7.86
N ALA A 52 -3.24 -5.32 8.35
CA ALA A 52 -2.99 -5.75 9.73
C ALA A 52 -3.58 -4.77 10.74
N GLY A 53 -3.40 -3.46 10.53
CA GLY A 53 -3.97 -2.41 11.37
C GLY A 53 -5.50 -2.43 11.40
N MET A 54 -6.15 -2.63 10.25
CA MET A 54 -7.60 -2.80 10.20
C MET A 54 -8.07 -4.05 10.95
N MET A 55 -7.39 -5.19 10.78
CA MET A 55 -7.75 -6.45 11.45
C MET A 55 -7.66 -6.31 12.98
N VAL A 56 -6.57 -5.73 13.49
CA VAL A 56 -6.39 -5.48 14.93
C VAL A 56 -7.48 -4.54 15.47
N THR A 57 -7.78 -3.46 14.75
CA THR A 57 -8.81 -2.48 15.18
C THR A 57 -10.20 -3.10 15.16
N ARG A 58 -10.52 -3.90 14.14
CA ARG A 58 -11.80 -4.62 14.02
C ARG A 58 -11.98 -5.62 15.17
N ASN A 59 -10.91 -6.33 15.55
CA ASN A 59 -10.98 -7.31 16.63
C ASN A 59 -11.22 -6.66 18.00
N ARG A 60 -10.61 -5.49 18.27
CA ARG A 60 -10.85 -4.72 19.50
C ARG A 60 -12.25 -4.11 19.60
N SER A 61 -12.93 -3.88 18.47
CA SER A 61 -14.30 -3.36 18.47
C SER A 61 -15.39 -4.40 18.74
N ARG A 62 -15.03 -5.69 18.72
CA ARG A 62 -15.96 -6.82 18.94
C ARG A 62 -15.86 -7.45 20.34
N LEU A 63 -14.84 -7.07 21.10
CA LEU A 63 -14.67 -7.41 22.52
C LEU A 63 -15.28 -6.29 23.37
#